data_AF-A0AAV9PVG7-F1
#
_entry.id   AF-A0AAV9PVG7-F1
#
_cell.length_a   1.000
_cell.length_b   1.000
_cell.length_c   1.000
_cell.angle_alpha   90.00
_cell.angle_beta   90.00
_cell.angle_gamma   90.00
#
_symmetry.space_group_name_H-M   'P 1'
#
loop_
_entity.id
_entity.type
_entity.pdbx_description
1 polymer ?
#
loop_
_entity_poly.entity_id
_entity_poly.type
_entity_poly.pdbx_seq_one_letter_code
_entity_poly.pdbx_strand_id
1 'polypeptide(L)'
;MKSFVAVSLLALVSASAAAPSNLRFAKRTSPNGCPAGDPGQVGVINAINAWNNDVVTVNGFLDSSITVLSDPAQIMAALQTVMPAAQDEPNQLQVLACESDVVAGTAAQAAVDDLAAGFMNNVLVPLTNIMNGADDADTVNSNLHTINQFRCCNVLPDLDTLWSSTAEDEGVADQVPLSAPRPGACSIITC
;
A
#
# COMPACT_ATOMS: atom_id res chain seq x y z
N MET A 1 -39.96 -48.64 -60.06
CA MET A 1 -39.52 -47.24 -59.94
C MET A 1 -39.82 -46.74 -58.54
N LYS A 2 -38.82 -46.10 -57.92
CA LYS A 2 -38.85 -45.25 -56.71
C LYS A 2 -38.58 -45.96 -55.36
N SER A 3 -37.28 -46.13 -55.12
CA SER A 3 -36.63 -46.10 -53.82
C SER A 3 -37.03 -44.86 -53.02
N PHE A 4 -37.08 -44.99 -51.70
CA PHE A 4 -36.91 -43.84 -50.80
C PHE A 4 -35.83 -44.14 -49.76
N VAL A 5 -35.03 -43.11 -49.56
CA VAL A 5 -33.67 -43.08 -49.02
C VAL A 5 -33.72 -42.92 -47.50
N ALA A 6 -32.84 -43.65 -46.81
CA ALA A 6 -32.54 -43.45 -45.40
C ALA A 6 -31.85 -42.10 -45.18
N VAL A 7 -32.36 -41.29 -44.25
CA VAL A 7 -31.68 -40.09 -43.76
C VAL A 7 -31.36 -40.30 -42.29
N SER A 8 -30.10 -40.65 -42.02
CA SER A 8 -29.52 -40.69 -40.68
C SER A 8 -29.20 -39.26 -40.24
N LEU A 9 -29.89 -38.78 -39.21
CA LEU A 9 -29.51 -37.55 -38.50
C LEU A 9 -28.28 -37.83 -37.62
N LEU A 10 -27.10 -37.40 -38.05
CA LEU A 10 -25.95 -37.23 -37.15
C LEU A 10 -26.15 -35.93 -36.36
N ALA A 11 -26.49 -36.05 -35.08
CA ALA A 11 -26.38 -34.95 -34.12
C ALA A 11 -24.90 -34.78 -33.71
N LEU A 12 -24.27 -33.70 -34.18
CA LEU A 12 -22.96 -33.27 -33.71
C LEU A 12 -23.10 -32.69 -32.30
N VAL A 13 -22.75 -33.49 -31.30
CA VAL A 13 -22.54 -33.01 -29.93
C VAL A 13 -21.17 -32.35 -29.90
N SER A 14 -21.12 -31.04 -30.13
CA SER A 14 -19.94 -30.24 -29.86
C SER A 14 -19.74 -30.12 -28.35
N ALA A 15 -18.99 -31.06 -27.78
CA ALA A 15 -18.45 -30.92 -26.44
C ALA A 15 -17.37 -29.83 -26.48
N SER A 16 -17.72 -28.60 -26.14
CA SER A 16 -16.74 -27.58 -25.81
C SER A 16 -16.08 -28.00 -24.50
N ALA A 17 -14.94 -28.69 -24.59
CA ALA A 17 -14.03 -28.81 -23.48
C ALA A 17 -13.53 -27.39 -23.16
N ALA A 18 -14.08 -26.77 -22.13
CA ALA A 18 -13.49 -25.57 -21.55
C ALA A 18 -12.05 -25.94 -21.16
N ALA A 19 -11.08 -25.33 -21.84
CA ALA A 19 -9.68 -25.49 -21.48
C ALA A 19 -9.53 -25.13 -19.99
N PRO A 20 -8.79 -25.92 -19.19
CA PRO A 20 -8.52 -25.54 -17.82
C PRO A 20 -7.87 -24.16 -17.83
N SER A 21 -8.44 -23.22 -17.09
CA SER A 21 -7.93 -21.85 -16.99
C SER A 21 -6.55 -21.89 -16.34
N ASN A 22 -5.51 -21.69 -17.14
CA ASN A 22 -4.12 -21.57 -16.67
C ASN A 22 -3.85 -20.24 -15.94
N LEU A 23 -4.88 -19.37 -15.79
CA LEU A 23 -4.74 -18.04 -15.22
C LEU A 23 -4.31 -18.05 -13.74
N ARG A 24 -4.60 -19.12 -12.99
CA ARG A 24 -4.21 -19.22 -11.57
C ARG A 24 -2.71 -19.43 -11.34
N PHE A 25 -1.93 -19.78 -12.37
CA PHE A 25 -0.49 -20.03 -12.24
C PHE A 25 0.39 -18.98 -12.92
N ALA A 26 -0.21 -17.99 -13.60
CA ALA A 26 0.53 -16.96 -14.33
C ALA A 26 1.16 -15.87 -13.43
N LYS A 27 0.66 -15.68 -12.19
CA LYS A 27 1.12 -14.59 -11.32
C LYS A 27 2.44 -14.80 -10.57
N ARG A 28 3.10 -15.96 -10.66
CA ARG A 28 4.20 -16.26 -9.70
C ARG A 28 5.52 -15.53 -9.95
N THR A 29 5.63 -14.72 -11.00
CA THR A 29 6.84 -13.94 -11.30
C THR A 29 6.62 -12.48 -10.96
N SER A 30 7.32 -11.99 -9.92
CA SER A 30 7.35 -10.57 -9.61
C SER A 30 8.18 -9.82 -10.65
N PRO A 31 7.66 -8.76 -11.29
CA PRO A 31 8.37 -7.95 -12.27
C PRO A 31 9.55 -7.19 -11.66
N ASN A 32 9.48 -6.91 -10.37
CA ASN A 32 10.49 -6.15 -9.63
C ASN A 32 11.61 -7.03 -9.02
N GLY A 33 11.70 -8.29 -9.45
CA GLY A 33 12.81 -9.18 -9.08
C GLY A 33 12.75 -9.68 -7.63
N CYS A 34 11.57 -9.68 -7.02
CA CYS A 34 11.40 -10.11 -5.63
C CYS A 34 11.71 -11.61 -5.47
N PRO A 35 12.64 -12.00 -4.55
CA PRO A 35 13.04 -13.40 -4.37
C PRO A 35 11.90 -14.32 -3.96
N ALA A 36 10.91 -13.79 -3.23
CA ALA A 36 9.72 -14.52 -2.80
C ALA A 36 8.66 -14.66 -3.91
N GLY A 37 8.83 -13.94 -5.03
CA GLY A 37 7.83 -13.81 -6.08
C GLY A 37 6.69 -12.86 -5.70
N ASP A 38 5.60 -12.97 -6.45
CA ASP A 38 4.36 -12.26 -6.18
C ASP A 38 3.75 -12.68 -4.82
N PRO A 39 3.28 -11.74 -3.99
CA PRO A 39 2.77 -12.02 -2.65
C PRO A 39 1.41 -12.76 -2.64
N GLY A 40 0.66 -12.67 -3.73
CA GLY A 40 -0.69 -13.19 -3.89
C GLY A 40 -1.71 -12.62 -2.90
N GLN A 41 -2.93 -13.13 -3.00
CA GLN A 41 -4.10 -12.67 -2.26
C GLN A 41 -3.84 -12.44 -0.76
N VAL A 42 -3.29 -13.45 -0.08
CA VAL A 42 -3.04 -13.40 1.37
C VAL A 42 -1.94 -12.40 1.70
N GLY A 43 -0.89 -12.30 0.87
CA GLY A 43 0.19 -11.35 1.08
C GLY A 43 -0.27 -9.91 0.93
N VAL A 44 -1.07 -9.61 -0.11
CA VAL A 44 -1.67 -8.28 -0.30
C VAL A 44 -2.62 -7.91 0.86
N ILE A 45 -3.51 -8.81 1.27
CA ILE A 45 -4.42 -8.57 2.41
C ILE A 45 -3.63 -8.25 3.68
N ASN A 46 -2.60 -9.04 3.99
CA ASN A 46 -1.82 -8.87 5.20
C ASN A 46 -1.02 -7.56 5.16
N ALA A 47 -0.38 -7.25 4.02
CA ALA A 47 0.43 -6.04 3.87
C ALA A 47 -0.42 -4.77 3.96
N ILE A 48 -1.57 -4.70 3.27
CA ILE A 48 -2.45 -3.53 3.34
C ILE A 48 -2.99 -3.33 4.76
N ASN A 49 -3.45 -4.40 5.43
CA ASN A 49 -3.98 -4.28 6.79
C ASN A 49 -2.90 -3.92 7.81
N ALA A 50 -1.69 -4.47 7.69
CA ALA A 50 -0.56 -4.09 8.53
C ALA A 50 -0.21 -2.62 8.32
N TRP A 51 -0.04 -2.20 7.06
CA TRP A 51 0.31 -0.81 6.74
C TRP A 51 -0.78 0.16 7.19
N ASN A 52 -2.05 -0.19 7.05
CA ASN A 52 -3.14 0.64 7.55
C ASN A 52 -3.05 0.86 9.07
N ASN A 53 -2.67 -0.16 9.85
CA ASN A 53 -2.47 -0.01 11.30
C ASN A 53 -1.28 0.91 11.62
N ASP A 54 -0.20 0.80 10.86
CA ASP A 54 0.97 1.69 11.01
C ASP A 54 0.60 3.12 10.67
N VAL A 55 -0.11 3.33 9.56
CA VAL A 55 -0.60 4.64 9.11
C VAL A 55 -1.50 5.26 10.17
N VAL A 56 -2.44 4.50 10.75
CA VAL A 56 -3.29 4.99 11.85
C VAL A 56 -2.44 5.41 13.06
N THR A 57 -1.42 4.64 13.40
CA THR A 57 -0.52 4.93 14.52
C THR A 57 0.27 6.22 14.28
N VAL A 58 0.89 6.36 13.10
CA VAL A 58 1.65 7.54 12.72
C VAL A 58 0.74 8.77 12.63
N ASN A 59 -0.42 8.63 11.99
CA ASN A 59 -1.37 9.73 11.85
C ASN A 59 -1.93 10.18 13.21
N GLY A 60 -2.16 9.25 14.15
CA GLY A 60 -2.59 9.58 15.51
C GLY A 60 -1.54 10.41 16.26
N PHE A 61 -0.25 10.09 16.11
CA PHE A 61 0.84 10.91 16.62
C PHE A 61 0.80 12.32 16.01
N LEU A 62 0.67 12.42 14.69
CA LEU A 62 0.67 13.69 13.97
C LEU A 62 -0.53 14.58 14.33
N ASP A 63 -1.73 14.01 14.52
CA ASP A 63 -2.91 14.75 14.95
C ASP A 63 -2.81 15.24 16.40
N SER A 64 -2.25 14.41 17.30
CA SER A 64 -2.00 14.81 18.68
C SER A 64 -0.95 15.93 18.79
N SER A 65 -0.02 15.97 17.83
CA SER A 65 1.08 16.93 17.80
C SER A 65 0.64 18.37 17.47
N ILE A 66 -0.50 18.54 16.79
CA ILE A 66 -1.08 19.86 16.48
C ILE A 66 -1.58 20.58 17.75
N THR A 67 -1.82 19.86 18.85
CA THR A 67 -2.48 20.43 20.04
C THR A 67 -1.87 20.08 21.39
N VAL A 68 -1.11 18.98 21.54
CA VAL A 68 -0.84 18.39 22.86
C VAL A 68 0.64 18.26 23.23
N LEU A 69 1.53 18.09 22.26
CA LEU A 69 2.92 17.72 22.54
C LEU A 69 3.82 18.94 22.86
N SER A 70 3.56 19.57 24.01
CA SER A 70 4.43 20.62 24.59
C SER A 70 5.34 20.09 25.70
N ASP A 71 5.13 18.85 26.13
CA ASP A 71 5.92 18.18 27.16
C ASP A 71 6.88 17.16 26.52
N PRO A 72 8.21 17.35 26.65
CA PRO A 72 9.20 16.44 26.10
C PRO A 72 9.02 14.98 26.55
N ALA A 73 8.54 14.74 27.78
CA ALA A 73 8.31 13.38 28.26
C ALA A 73 7.17 12.68 27.51
N GLN A 74 6.11 13.43 27.16
CA GLN A 74 4.99 12.91 26.36
C GLN A 74 5.40 12.66 24.91
N ILE A 75 6.24 13.54 24.34
CA ILE A 75 6.83 13.33 23.01
C ILE A 75 7.61 12.02 22.98
N MET A 76 8.51 11.81 23.93
CA MET A 76 9.33 10.60 23.99
C MET A 76 8.49 9.34 24.20
N ALA A 77 7.45 9.40 25.03
CA ALA A 77 6.52 8.28 25.20
C ALA A 77 5.76 7.94 23.91
N ALA A 78 5.30 8.95 23.17
CA ALA A 78 4.63 8.74 21.89
C ALA A 78 5.58 8.16 20.84
N LEU A 79 6.84 8.63 20.78
CA LEU A 79 7.88 8.14 19.88
C LEU A 79 8.19 6.64 20.05
N GLN A 80 8.06 6.09 21.26
CA GLN A 80 8.20 4.64 21.49
C GLN A 80 7.17 3.80 20.74
N THR A 81 6.02 4.39 20.39
CA THR A 81 4.95 3.73 19.63
C THR A 81 5.02 4.07 18.14
N VAL A 82 5.25 5.34 17.79
CA VAL A 82 5.24 5.76 16.37
C VAL A 82 6.50 5.35 15.60
N MET A 83 7.67 5.30 16.24
CA MET A 83 8.90 4.96 15.53
C MET A 83 8.88 3.52 14.98
N PRO A 84 8.49 2.48 15.73
CA PRO A 84 8.37 1.13 15.18
C PRO A 84 7.34 1.03 14.04
N ALA A 85 6.18 1.69 14.16
CA ALA A 85 5.16 1.71 13.11
C ALA A 85 5.71 2.34 11.83
N ALA A 86 6.33 3.52 11.92
CA ALA A 86 6.95 4.18 10.77
C ALA A 86 8.08 3.34 10.15
N GLN A 87 8.84 2.59 10.96
CA GLN A 87 9.90 1.70 10.48
C GLN A 87 9.36 0.43 9.79
N ASP A 88 8.12 0.01 10.06
CA ASP A 88 7.49 -1.14 9.42
C ASP A 88 6.80 -0.79 8.09
N GLU A 89 6.37 0.47 7.89
CA GLU A 89 5.74 0.91 6.63
C GLU A 89 6.56 0.53 5.37
N PRO A 90 7.90 0.71 5.30
CA PRO A 90 8.71 0.25 4.17
C PRO A 90 8.72 -1.27 3.95
N ASN A 91 8.46 -2.08 4.97
CA ASN A 91 8.34 -3.54 4.81
C ASN A 91 7.07 -3.88 4.03
N GLN A 92 5.96 -3.18 4.31
CA GLN A 92 4.70 -3.39 3.60
C GLN A 92 4.78 -2.85 2.17
N LEU A 93 5.50 -1.73 1.96
CA LEU A 93 5.86 -1.26 0.62
C LEU A 93 6.60 -2.34 -0.16
N GLN A 94 7.60 -2.99 0.44
CA GLN A 94 8.37 -4.02 -0.22
C GLN A 94 7.49 -5.21 -0.62
N VAL A 95 6.52 -5.62 0.20
CA VAL A 95 5.58 -6.70 -0.16
C VAL A 95 4.70 -6.30 -1.34
N LEU A 96 4.08 -5.12 -1.31
CA LEU A 96 3.16 -4.68 -2.36
C LEU A 96 3.88 -4.34 -3.66
N ALA A 97 5.12 -3.85 -3.59
CA ALA A 97 5.97 -3.63 -4.77
C ALA A 97 6.32 -4.93 -5.51
N CYS A 98 6.12 -6.09 -4.89
CA CYS A 98 6.38 -7.38 -5.52
C CYS A 98 5.21 -7.91 -6.35
N GLU A 99 4.04 -7.28 -6.30
CA GLU A 99 2.87 -7.69 -7.06
C GLU A 99 3.13 -7.58 -8.59
N SER A 100 2.62 -8.55 -9.33
CA SER A 100 2.76 -8.75 -10.77
C SER A 100 2.35 -7.59 -11.69
N ASP A 101 1.35 -6.79 -11.30
CA ASP A 101 0.87 -5.61 -12.04
C ASP A 101 1.56 -4.30 -11.60
N VAL A 102 2.40 -4.34 -10.57
CA VAL A 102 3.32 -3.25 -10.21
C VAL A 102 4.53 -3.26 -11.15
N VAL A 103 4.30 -2.78 -12.37
CA VAL A 103 5.28 -2.75 -13.46
C VAL A 103 5.61 -1.34 -13.91
N ALA A 104 6.81 -1.16 -14.48
CA ALA A 104 7.28 0.10 -15.04
C ALA A 104 6.24 0.77 -15.96
N GLY A 105 5.94 2.05 -15.69
CA GLY A 105 4.98 2.85 -16.45
C GLY A 105 3.55 2.82 -15.91
N THR A 106 3.27 2.05 -14.86
CA THR A 106 1.97 2.11 -14.14
C THR A 106 1.98 3.16 -13.05
N ALA A 107 0.78 3.60 -12.65
CA ALA A 107 0.61 4.48 -11.49
C ALA A 107 1.04 3.79 -10.19
N ALA A 108 0.84 2.47 -10.07
CA ALA A 108 1.28 1.71 -8.91
C ALA A 108 2.81 1.68 -8.78
N GLN A 109 3.55 1.51 -9.89
CA GLN A 109 5.01 1.61 -9.85
C GLN A 109 5.47 3.03 -9.50
N ALA A 110 4.83 4.06 -10.05
CA ALA A 110 5.17 5.45 -9.69
C ALA A 110 4.97 5.71 -8.19
N ALA A 111 3.86 5.24 -7.61
CA ALA A 111 3.61 5.31 -6.18
C ALA A 111 4.70 4.57 -5.37
N VAL A 112 5.13 3.38 -5.81
CA VAL A 112 6.24 2.65 -5.17
C VAL A 112 7.54 3.45 -5.21
N ASP A 113 7.87 4.03 -6.37
CA ASP A 113 9.10 4.79 -6.56
C ASP A 113 9.13 6.05 -5.68
N ASP A 114 8.01 6.79 -5.62
CA ASP A 114 7.87 8.00 -4.80
C ASP A 114 7.96 7.68 -3.30
N LEU A 115 7.27 6.63 -2.86
CA LEU A 115 7.34 6.13 -1.48
C LEU A 115 8.76 5.71 -1.12
N ALA A 116 9.41 4.89 -1.96
CA ALA A 116 10.76 4.40 -1.70
C ALA A 116 11.82 5.52 -1.67
N ALA A 117 11.68 6.53 -2.53
CA ALA A 117 12.61 7.67 -2.59
C ALA A 117 12.43 8.62 -1.39
N GLY A 118 11.19 8.80 -0.92
CA GLY A 118 10.86 9.84 0.05
C GLY A 118 10.87 9.40 1.52
N PHE A 119 10.55 8.14 1.83
CA PHE A 119 10.20 7.72 3.19
C PHE A 119 11.29 7.98 4.23
N MET A 120 12.54 7.62 3.91
CA MET A 120 13.67 7.77 4.82
C MET A 120 13.89 9.23 5.23
N ASN A 121 13.99 10.11 4.24
CA ASN A 121 14.38 11.51 4.45
C ASN A 121 13.24 12.38 5.00
N ASN A 122 11.99 11.98 4.77
CA ASN A 122 10.83 12.81 5.13
C ASN A 122 9.97 12.25 6.26
N VAL A 123 10.20 11.00 6.70
CA VAL A 123 9.50 10.40 7.85
C VAL A 123 10.49 9.95 8.93
N LEU A 124 11.39 9.02 8.60
CA LEU A 124 12.25 8.38 9.61
C LEU A 124 13.32 9.33 10.18
N VAL A 125 14.00 10.09 9.31
CA VAL A 125 14.98 11.09 9.73
C VAL A 125 14.31 12.18 10.58
N PRO A 126 13.18 12.79 10.16
CA PRO A 126 12.46 13.74 11.00
C PRO A 126 12.00 13.18 12.35
N LEU A 127 11.46 11.96 12.42
CA LEU A 127 11.11 11.33 13.70
C LEU A 127 12.34 11.15 14.60
N THR A 128 13.50 10.82 14.02
CA THR A 128 14.76 10.71 14.76
C THR A 128 15.24 12.07 15.27
N ASN A 129 15.07 13.13 14.48
CA ASN A 129 15.40 14.49 14.91
C ASN A 129 14.51 14.94 16.09
N ILE A 130 13.20 14.66 16.03
CA ILE A 130 12.28 14.92 17.16
C ILE A 130 12.74 14.17 18.40
N MET A 131 13.14 12.90 18.26
CA MET A 131 13.66 12.10 19.37
C MET A 131 14.92 12.69 20.00
N ASN A 132 15.83 13.24 19.18
CA ASN A 132 17.10 13.80 19.65
C ASN A 132 16.98 15.24 20.18
N GLY A 133 15.89 15.95 19.86
CA GLY A 133 15.64 17.35 20.23
C GLY A 133 14.24 17.56 20.80
N ALA A 134 13.74 16.61 21.60
CA ALA A 134 12.37 16.63 22.11
C ALA A 134 12.07 17.82 23.05
N ASP A 135 13.10 18.46 23.61
CA ASP A 135 13.02 19.66 24.44
C ASP A 135 13.14 20.97 23.66
N ASP A 136 13.39 20.90 22.34
CA ASP A 136 13.42 22.03 21.43
C ASP A 136 12.15 22.08 20.58
N ALA A 137 11.26 23.02 20.91
CA ALA A 137 9.99 23.20 20.21
C ALA A 137 10.17 23.52 18.72
N ASP A 138 11.23 24.23 18.31
CA ASP A 138 11.46 24.55 16.89
C ASP A 138 11.90 23.31 16.12
N THR A 139 12.75 22.48 16.72
CA THR A 139 13.13 21.15 16.18
C THR A 139 11.89 20.27 16.05
N VAL A 140 11.05 20.18 17.08
CA VAL A 140 9.83 19.37 17.04
C VAL A 140 8.88 19.84 15.94
N ASN A 141 8.56 21.14 15.92
CA ASN A 141 7.59 21.71 14.98
C ASN A 141 8.05 21.62 13.52
N SER A 142 9.32 21.91 13.23
CA SER A 142 9.85 21.85 11.85
C SER A 142 9.85 20.43 11.28
N ASN A 143 10.18 19.43 12.12
CA ASN A 143 10.18 18.04 11.70
C ASN A 143 8.75 17.49 11.57
N LEU A 144 7.83 17.84 12.48
CA LEU A 144 6.40 17.50 12.33
C LEU A 144 5.81 18.10 11.06
N HIS A 145 6.15 19.34 10.72
CA HIS A 145 5.72 19.97 9.47
C HIS A 145 6.25 19.20 8.25
N THR A 146 7.54 18.84 8.25
CA THR A 146 8.15 18.02 7.18
C THR A 146 7.41 16.69 7.00
N ILE A 147 7.15 15.97 8.10
CA ILE A 147 6.44 14.69 8.06
C ILE A 147 5.03 14.87 7.51
N ASN A 148 4.28 15.84 8.03
CA ASN A 148 2.90 16.09 7.60
C ASN A 148 2.84 16.48 6.12
N GLN A 149 3.71 17.39 5.65
CA GLN A 149 3.75 17.79 4.24
C GLN A 149 3.99 16.58 3.32
N PHE A 150 5.01 15.77 3.63
CA PHE A 150 5.33 14.61 2.80
C PHE A 150 4.23 13.56 2.85
N ARG A 151 3.70 13.25 4.05
CA ARG A 151 2.64 12.24 4.18
C ARG A 151 1.36 12.67 3.47
N CYS A 152 0.92 13.92 3.64
CA CYS A 152 -0.32 14.40 3.03
C CYS A 152 -0.22 14.49 1.51
N CYS A 153 0.93 14.88 0.96
CA CYS A 153 1.07 15.13 -0.48
C CYS A 153 1.63 13.96 -1.29
N ASN A 154 2.26 12.98 -0.66
CA ASN A 154 2.87 11.85 -1.35
C ASN A 154 2.37 10.55 -0.72
N VAL A 155 2.73 10.27 0.55
CA VAL A 155 2.45 8.95 1.15
C VAL A 155 0.97 8.56 1.04
N LEU A 156 0.06 9.38 1.56
CA LEU A 156 -1.35 8.98 1.63
C LEU A 156 -2.02 8.90 0.25
N PRO A 157 -1.76 9.80 -0.72
CA PRO A 157 -2.20 9.60 -2.12
C PRO A 157 -1.58 8.37 -2.81
N ASP A 158 -0.29 8.11 -2.60
CA ASP A 158 0.41 6.96 -3.19
C ASP A 158 -0.11 5.64 -2.63
N LEU A 159 -0.46 5.61 -1.33
CA LEU A 159 -1.12 4.46 -0.72
C LEU A 159 -2.49 4.19 -1.31
N ASP A 160 -3.31 5.22 -1.56
CA ASP A 160 -4.62 5.02 -2.22
C ASP A 160 -4.44 4.36 -3.59
N THR A 161 -3.44 4.79 -4.35
CA THR A 161 -3.11 4.24 -5.67
C THR A 161 -2.60 2.80 -5.56
N LEU A 162 -1.62 2.56 -4.70
CA LEU A 162 -0.96 1.26 -4.56
C LEU A 162 -1.91 0.20 -3.96
N TRP A 163 -2.65 0.55 -2.92
CA TRP A 163 -3.61 -0.36 -2.28
C TRP A 163 -4.76 -0.70 -3.21
N SER A 164 -5.31 0.28 -3.93
CA SER A 164 -6.36 0.02 -4.91
C SER A 164 -5.87 -0.91 -6.02
N SER A 165 -4.71 -0.60 -6.63
CA SER A 165 -4.17 -1.40 -7.73
C SER A 165 -3.88 -2.84 -7.32
N THR A 166 -3.17 -3.04 -6.22
CA THR A 166 -2.78 -4.40 -5.77
C THR A 166 -3.97 -5.20 -5.23
N ALA A 167 -4.94 -4.54 -4.60
CA ALA A 167 -6.15 -5.21 -4.12
C ALA A 167 -7.11 -5.59 -5.26
N GLU A 168 -7.25 -4.74 -6.29
CA GLU A 168 -8.05 -5.05 -7.47
C GLU A 168 -7.46 -6.21 -8.27
N ASP A 169 -6.15 -6.18 -8.49
CA ASP A 169 -5.45 -7.23 -9.21
C ASP A 169 -5.58 -8.60 -8.50
N GLU A 170 -5.44 -8.65 -7.17
CA GLU A 170 -5.64 -9.89 -6.40
C GLU A 170 -7.11 -10.25 -6.13
N GLY A 171 -8.06 -9.42 -6.56
CA GLY A 171 -9.49 -9.65 -6.35
C GLY A 171 -9.90 -9.61 -4.88
N VAL A 172 -9.29 -8.71 -4.10
CA VAL A 172 -9.51 -8.51 -2.65
C VAL A 172 -9.95 -7.10 -2.29
N ALA A 173 -10.34 -6.30 -3.28
CA ALA A 173 -10.74 -4.90 -3.06
C ALA A 173 -11.93 -4.74 -2.07
N ASP A 174 -12.70 -5.79 -1.83
CA ASP A 174 -13.80 -5.83 -0.86
C ASP A 174 -13.39 -6.27 0.56
N GLN A 175 -12.11 -6.61 0.78
CA GLN A 175 -11.57 -7.18 2.02
C GLN A 175 -10.57 -6.26 2.74
N VAL A 176 -10.13 -5.18 2.11
CA VAL A 176 -9.08 -4.29 2.60
C VAL A 176 -9.46 -2.82 2.41
N PRO A 177 -8.87 -1.89 3.18
CA PRO A 177 -9.00 -0.47 2.86
C PRO A 177 -8.33 -0.15 1.51
N LEU A 178 -9.02 0.63 0.69
CA LEU A 178 -8.50 1.14 -0.59
C LEU A 178 -8.04 2.60 -0.50
N SER A 179 -8.25 3.23 0.66
CA SER A 179 -7.79 4.58 0.93
C SER A 179 -7.19 4.64 2.33
N ALA A 180 -6.01 5.22 2.42
CA ALA A 180 -5.34 5.45 3.68
C ALA A 180 -6.10 6.51 4.52
N PRO A 181 -6.27 6.32 5.83
CA PRO A 181 -6.91 7.33 6.66
C PRO A 181 -6.10 8.63 6.60
N ARG A 182 -6.77 9.77 6.49
CA ARG A 182 -6.13 11.10 6.47
C ARG A 182 -6.13 11.70 7.88
N PRO A 183 -4.98 12.15 8.43
CA PRO A 183 -4.96 12.91 9.67
C PRO A 183 -5.63 14.27 9.46
N GLY A 184 -6.17 14.83 10.54
CA GLY A 184 -6.70 16.20 10.56
C GLY A 184 -5.68 17.24 10.07
N ALA A 185 -4.38 16.99 10.30
CA ALA A 185 -3.27 17.77 9.76
C ALA A 185 -3.36 18.04 8.25
N CYS A 186 -3.84 17.07 7.46
CA CYS A 186 -3.91 17.22 6.01
C CYS A 186 -4.97 18.21 5.53
N SER A 187 -5.94 18.59 6.37
CA SER A 187 -7.00 19.54 5.97
C SER A 187 -6.50 20.97 5.74
N ILE A 188 -5.30 21.29 6.23
CA ILE A 188 -4.67 22.62 6.14
C ILE A 188 -3.37 22.62 5.33
N ILE A 189 -2.98 21.47 4.76
CA ILE A 189 -1.78 21.32 3.94
C ILE A 189 -2.15 21.45 2.47
N THR A 190 -1.37 22.26 1.76
CA THR A 190 -1.50 22.41 0.31
C THR A 190 -0.49 21.53 -0.40
N CYS A 191 -1.02 20.70 -1.29
CA CYS A 191 -0.34 19.96 -2.34
C CYS A 191 -0.83 20.56 -3.67
#